data_AF-A0A357L0M1-F1
#
_entry.id   AF-A0A357L0M1-F1
#
_cell.length_a   1.000
_cell.length_b   1.000
_cell.length_c   1.000
_cell.angle_alpha   90.00
_cell.angle_beta   90.00
_cell.angle_gamma   90.00
#
_symmetry.space_group_name_H-M   'P 1'
#
loop_
_entity.id
_entity.type
_entity.pdbx_description
1 polymer ?
#
loop_
_entity_poly.entity_id
_entity_poly.type
_entity_poly.pdbx_seq_one_letter_code
_entity_poly.pdbx_strand_id
1 'polypeptide(L)'
;VVERGLLKPGETLWDARRKVEARVRADGSITVNSPEGALEGSIHKIGAAVQKAEACNGWTYWHFERKSGLKPIDFLREKMRKETK
;
A
#
# COMPACT_ATOMS: atom_id res chain seq x y z
N VAL A 1 -5.48 -9.28 -2.64
CA VAL A 1 -4.51 -9.38 -1.50
C VAL A 1 -4.67 -8.25 -0.49
N VAL A 2 -4.98 -7.01 -0.90
CA VAL A 2 -5.79 -6.13 -0.04
C VAL A 2 -7.16 -6.80 0.23
N GLU A 3 -7.70 -7.47 -0.79
CA GLU A 3 -8.92 -8.30 -0.76
C GLU A 3 -8.91 -9.54 0.16
N ARG A 4 -7.81 -9.85 0.86
CA ARG A 4 -7.79 -10.91 1.90
C ARG A 4 -7.94 -10.33 3.32
N GLY A 5 -8.27 -9.04 3.44
CA GLY A 5 -8.41 -8.36 4.73
C GLY A 5 -7.09 -8.07 5.43
N LEU A 6 -5.96 -8.11 4.70
CA LEU A 6 -4.64 -7.82 5.27
C LEU A 6 -4.50 -6.37 5.71
N LEU A 7 -5.13 -5.47 4.96
CA LEU A 7 -5.22 -4.05 5.28
C LEU A 7 -6.70 -3.70 5.38
N LYS A 8 -7.06 -2.95 6.41
CA LYS A 8 -8.44 -2.51 6.59
C LYS A 8 -8.72 -1.27 5.73
N PRO A 9 -9.95 -1.12 5.20
CA PRO A 9 -10.38 0.13 4.61
C PRO A 9 -10.15 1.30 5.57
N GLY A 10 -9.61 2.40 5.05
CA GLY A 10 -9.22 3.57 5.82
C GLY A 10 -7.82 3.53 6.42
N GLU A 11 -7.10 2.40 6.35
CA GLU A 11 -5.68 2.37 6.75
C GLU A 11 -4.83 3.27 5.86
N THR A 12 -3.85 3.92 6.50
CA THR A 12 -2.87 4.76 5.82
C THR A 12 -1.63 3.95 5.48
N LEU A 13 -1.20 4.07 4.24
CA LEU A 13 0.03 3.53 3.70
C LEU A 13 1.00 4.66 3.36
N TRP A 14 2.28 4.33 3.41
CA TRP A 14 3.38 5.24 3.14
C TRP A 14 4.38 4.62 2.19
N ASP A 15 5.18 5.43 1.50
CA ASP A 15 6.45 4.93 0.99
C ASP A 15 7.45 4.71 2.15
N ALA A 16 8.58 4.04 1.88
CA ALA A 16 9.60 3.76 2.89
C ALA A 16 10.15 5.02 3.59
N ARG A 17 10.00 6.22 2.99
CA ARG A 17 10.50 7.49 3.50
C ARG A 17 9.42 8.42 4.06
N ARG A 18 8.15 8.01 4.15
CA ARG A 18 7.00 8.84 4.58
C ARG A 18 6.82 10.14 3.78
N LYS A 19 7.16 10.13 2.50
CA LYS A 19 6.94 11.23 1.56
C LYS A 19 5.61 11.14 0.84
N VAL A 20 5.11 9.93 0.61
CA VAL A 20 3.85 9.69 -0.09
C VAL A 20 2.88 9.02 0.86
N GLU A 21 1.70 9.62 1.05
CA GLU A 21 0.60 9.04 1.81
C GLU A 21 -0.44 8.46 0.83
N ALA A 22 -0.87 7.22 1.08
CA ALA A 22 -2.00 6.61 0.41
C ALA A 22 -3.02 6.08 1.41
N ARG A 23 -4.29 6.00 1.03
CA ARG A 23 -5.36 5.48 1.89
C ARG A 23 -6.04 4.28 1.24
N VAL A 24 -6.25 3.23 2.03
CA VAL A 24 -6.89 2.00 1.58
C VAL A 24 -8.40 2.21 1.45
N ARG A 25 -8.98 1.77 0.32
CA ARG A 25 -10.42 1.80 0.08
C ARG A 25 -11.09 0.45 0.38
N ALA A 26 -12.42 0.47 0.48
CA ALA A 26 -13.24 -0.71 0.75
C ALA A 26 -13.13 -1.81 -0.33
N ASP A 27 -12.92 -1.41 -1.59
CA ASP A 27 -12.71 -2.28 -2.74
C ASP A 27 -11.27 -2.80 -2.86
N GLY A 28 -10.39 -2.41 -1.94
CA GLY A 28 -8.98 -2.81 -1.92
C GLY A 28 -8.06 -2.01 -2.84
N SER A 29 -8.58 -0.99 -3.52
CA SER A 29 -7.76 0.05 -4.15
C SER A 29 -7.13 0.99 -3.11
N ILE A 30 -6.22 1.86 -3.56
CA ILE A 30 -5.65 2.93 -2.74
C ILE A 30 -5.82 4.28 -3.44
N THR A 31 -5.96 5.32 -2.63
CA THR A 31 -6.04 6.71 -3.10
C THR A 31 -4.86 7.52 -2.60
N VAL A 32 -4.28 8.36 -3.46
CA VAL A 32 -3.24 9.34 -3.10
C VAL A 32 -3.76 10.72 -3.49
N ASN A 33 -3.70 11.68 -2.56
CA ASN A 33 -4.01 13.07 -2.87
C ASN A 33 -2.75 13.74 -3.45
N SER A 34 -2.85 14.34 -4.64
CA SER A 34 -1.80 15.15 -5.26
C SER A 34 -2.30 16.58 -5.53
N PRO A 35 -1.40 17.54 -5.81
CA PRO A 35 -1.80 18.88 -6.23
C PRO A 35 -2.67 18.92 -7.49
N GLU A 36 -2.57 17.91 -8.34
CA GLU A 36 -3.31 17.79 -9.61
C GLU A 36 -4.65 17.06 -9.44
N GLY A 37 -4.93 16.51 -8.25
CA GLY A 37 -6.14 15.77 -7.92
C GLY A 37 -5.86 14.46 -7.19
N ALA A 38 -6.92 13.77 -6.78
CA ALA A 38 -6.80 12.44 -6.18
C ALA A 38 -6.57 11.38 -7.26
N LEU A 39 -5.53 10.56 -7.08
CA LEU A 39 -5.26 9.39 -7.90
C LEU A 39 -5.83 8.15 -7.21
N GLU A 40 -6.49 7.28 -7.97
CA GLU A 40 -7.07 6.03 -7.47
C GLU A 40 -6.72 4.82 -8.34
N GLY A 41 -6.42 3.71 -7.69
CA GLY A 41 -6.19 2.45 -8.37
C GLY A 41 -5.55 1.39 -7.49
N SER A 42 -5.07 0.32 -8.12
CA SER A 42 -4.33 -0.71 -7.40
C SER A 42 -3.03 -0.17 -6.81
N ILE A 43 -2.49 -0.86 -5.79
CA ILE A 43 -1.20 -0.53 -5.17
C ILE A 43 -0.04 -0.44 -6.19
N HIS A 44 -0.14 -1.19 -7.29
CA HIS A 44 0.85 -1.19 -8.37
C HIS A 44 0.70 0.03 -9.27
N LYS A 45 -0.52 0.29 -9.74
CA LYS A 45 -0.81 1.45 -10.61
C LYS A 45 -0.46 2.75 -9.92
N ILE A 46 -0.89 2.89 -8.67
CA ILE A 46 -0.65 4.12 -7.89
C ILE A 46 0.81 4.23 -7.49
N GLY A 47 1.46 3.14 -7.10
CA GLY A 47 2.90 3.12 -6.85
C GLY A 47 3.72 3.54 -8.07
N ALA A 48 3.34 3.11 -9.28
CA ALA A 48 3.99 3.50 -10.52
C ALA A 48 3.77 4.99 -10.83
N ALA A 49 2.53 5.48 -10.67
CA ALA A 49 2.16 6.87 -10.91
C ALA A 49 2.93 7.85 -10.00
N VAL A 50 2.98 7.59 -8.69
CA VAL A 50 3.66 8.50 -7.74
C VAL A 50 5.19 8.48 -7.89
N GLN A 51 5.74 7.40 -8.44
CA GLN A 51 7.17 7.29 -8.76
C GLN A 51 7.52 7.80 -10.16
N LYS A 52 6.52 8.16 -10.99
CA LYS A 52 6.69 8.47 -12.42
C LYS A 52 7.44 7.35 -13.16
N ALA A 53 7.09 6.10 -12.85
CA ALA A 53 7.68 4.89 -13.42
C ALA A 53 6.64 4.11 -14.24
N GLU A 54 7.09 3.26 -15.17
CA GLU A 54 6.19 2.42 -15.98
C GLU A 54 5.52 1.31 -15.16
N ALA A 55 6.22 0.81 -14.14
CA ALA A 55 5.73 -0.25 -13.27
C ALA A 55 6.22 -0.08 -11.83
N CYS A 56 5.49 -0.67 -10.89
CA CYS A 56 5.85 -0.69 -9.48
C CYS A 56 5.43 -2.01 -8.82
N ASN A 57 6.33 -2.59 -8.01
CA ASN A 57 5.94 -3.62 -7.06
C ASN A 57 5.33 -2.97 -5.80
N GLY A 58 4.01 -2.80 -5.80
CA GLY A 58 3.29 -2.18 -4.67
C GLY A 58 3.44 -2.92 -3.34
N TRP A 59 3.75 -4.22 -3.35
CA TRP A 59 3.92 -5.01 -2.12
C TRP A 59 5.11 -4.56 -1.27
N THR A 60 6.19 -4.18 -1.94
CA THR A 60 7.44 -3.75 -1.29
C THR A 60 7.55 -2.23 -1.22
N TYR A 61 6.89 -1.51 -2.12
CA TYR A 61 6.89 -0.05 -2.12
C TYR A 61 6.06 0.54 -0.98
N TRP A 62 4.83 0.08 -0.83
CA TRP A 62 3.93 0.58 0.19
C TRP A 62 4.21 -0.08 1.54
N HIS A 63 4.17 0.74 2.57
CA HIS A 63 4.44 0.38 3.95
C HIS A 63 3.26 0.79 4.81
N PHE A 64 2.94 -0.04 5.81
CA PHE A 64 2.00 0.30 6.86
C PHE A 64 2.76 0.57 8.15
N GLU A 65 2.16 1.35 9.04
CA GLU A 65 2.76 1.68 10.33
C GLU A 65 2.49 0.58 11.37
N ARG A 66 3.54 0.18 12.09
CA ARG A 66 3.46 -0.66 13.29
C ARG A 66 4.21 0.01 14.44
N LYS A 67 4.02 -0.53 15.65
CA LYS A 67 4.80 -0.13 16.84
C LYS A 67 6.31 -0.17 16.63
N SER A 68 6.80 -1.07 15.77
CA SER A 68 8.23 -1.22 15.43
C SER A 68 8.69 -0.39 14.23
N GLY A 69 7.84 0.53 13.75
CA GLY A 69 8.10 1.36 12.58
C GLY A 69 7.37 0.87 11.32
N LEU A 70 7.72 1.47 10.19
CA LEU A 70 7.17 1.12 8.88
C LEU A 70 7.58 -0.28 8.46
N LYS A 71 6.62 -1.05 7.92
CA LYS A 71 6.86 -2.37 7.33
C LYS A 71 6.20 -2.47 5.96
N PRO A 72 6.84 -3.10 4.97
CA PRO A 72 6.25 -3.28 3.65
C PRO A 72 4.98 -4.15 3.77
N ILE A 73 3.98 -3.90 2.93
CA ILE A 73 2.74 -4.70 2.96
C ILE A 73 3.03 -6.19 2.69
N ASP A 74 4.07 -6.51 1.92
CA ASP A 74 4.48 -7.91 1.66
C ASP A 74 4.72 -8.71 2.96
N PHE A 75 5.15 -8.03 4.04
CA PHE A 75 5.29 -8.63 5.37
C PHE A 75 4.00 -9.32 5.85
N LEU A 76 2.83 -8.75 5.55
CA LEU A 76 1.54 -9.31 5.92
C LEU A 76 1.23 -10.60 5.15
N ARG A 77 1.67 -10.68 3.89
CA ARG A 77 1.50 -11.88 3.05
C ARG A 77 2.38 -13.02 3.56
N GLU A 78 3.62 -12.72 3.92
CA GLU A 78 4.52 -13.70 4.53
C GLU A 78 3.95 -14.25 5.84
N LYS A 79 3.33 -13.39 6.66
CA LYS A 79 2.71 -13.82 7.92
C LYS A 79 1.56 -14.81 7.67
N MET A 80 0.63 -14.51 6.77
CA MET A 80 -0.46 -15.45 6.45
C MET A 80 0.05 -16.80 5.94
N ARG A 81 1.09 -16.81 5.10
CA ARG A 81 1.68 -18.05 4.59
C ARG A 81 2.25 -18.92 5.70
N LYS A 82 2.79 -18.32 6.76
CA LYS A 82 3.30 -19.03 7.94
C LYS A 82 2.17 -19.55 8.84
N GLU A 83 1.06 -18.82 8.95
CA GLU A 83 -0.10 -19.22 9.78
C GLU A 83 -0.97 -20.32 9.13
N THR A 84 -0.83 -20.57 7.82
CA THR A 84 -1.57 -21.63 7.10
C THR A 84 -0.77 -22.94 6.98
N LYS A 85 0.35 -23.06 7.71
CA LYS A 85 1.21 -24.25 7.78
C LYS A 85 1.04 -24.94 9.11
#